data_AF-A0A0K0MNK8-F1
#
_entry.id   AF-A0A0K0MNK8-F1
#
_cell.length_a   1.000
_cell.length_b   1.000
_cell.length_c   1.000
_cell.angle_alpha   90.00
_cell.angle_beta   90.00
_cell.angle_gamma   90.00
#
_symmetry.space_group_name_H-M   'P 1'
#
loop_
_entity.id
_entity.type
_entity.pdbx_description
1 polymer ?
#
loop_
_entity_poly.entity_id
_entity_poly.type
_entity_poly.pdbx_seq_one_letter_code
_entity_poly.pdbx_strand_id
1 'polypeptide(L)'
;MSSKTKIILVGGSKGGPGKSTIAQQIAGFLLVKAKKKVHLIDIDAQKTTYQWCQDRKSFAADSKLDNFSFEYLTEVSLIILEIMKANTTM
;
A
#
# COMPACT_ATOMS: atom_id res chain seq x y z
N MET A 1 -19.01 -16.16 -0.15
CA MET A 1 -18.90 -14.90 0.62
C MET A 1 -18.08 -13.93 -0.22
N SER A 2 -18.64 -12.80 -0.65
CA SER A 2 -17.90 -11.83 -1.48
C SER A 2 -16.75 -11.22 -0.67
N SER A 3 -15.52 -11.46 -1.10
CA SER A 3 -14.31 -10.86 -0.51
C SER A 3 -14.25 -9.39 -0.91
N LYS A 4 -14.83 -8.51 -0.09
CA LYS A 4 -14.84 -7.07 -0.36
C LYS A 4 -13.48 -6.45 -0.04
N THR A 5 -12.84 -5.86 -1.05
CA THR A 5 -11.64 -5.04 -0.88
C THR A 5 -11.97 -3.76 -0.10
N LYS A 6 -11.11 -3.39 0.86
CA LYS A 6 -11.21 -2.12 1.59
C LYS A 6 -10.05 -1.21 1.19
N ILE A 7 -10.35 0.05 0.89
CA ILE A 7 -9.35 1.07 0.56
C ILE A 7 -9.20 1.99 1.76
N ILE A 8 -7.95 2.24 2.16
CA ILE A 8 -7.60 3.21 3.20
C ILE A 8 -6.69 4.24 2.53
N LEU A 9 -7.15 5.49 2.44
CA LEU A 9 -6.36 6.61 1.95
C LEU A 9 -5.77 7.36 3.13
N VAL A 10 -4.44 7.51 3.14
CA VAL A 10 -3.74 8.35 4.12
C VAL A 10 -3.21 9.58 3.37
N GLY A 11 -3.83 10.73 3.61
CA GLY A 11 -3.53 11.99 2.91
C GLY A 11 -3.49 13.20 3.85
N GLY A 12 -2.93 14.30 3.36
CA GLY A 12 -2.86 15.57 4.08
C GLY A 12 -1.82 16.52 3.48
N SER A 13 -2.10 17.83 3.53
CA SER A 13 -1.31 18.87 2.84
C SER A 13 0.00 19.25 3.53
N LYS A 14 0.09 19.06 4.86
CA LYS A 14 1.30 19.40 5.63
C LYS A 14 2.38 18.33 5.48
N GLY A 15 3.63 18.75 5.27
CA GLY A 15 4.82 17.90 5.35
C GLY A 15 5.20 17.60 6.81
N GLY A 16 5.66 16.38 7.09
CA GLY A 16 6.11 15.98 8.43
C GLY A 16 5.10 15.48 9.49
N PRO A 17 3.76 15.37 9.28
CA PRO A 17 2.85 14.87 10.32
C PRO A 17 2.82 13.33 10.45
N GLY A 18 3.68 12.60 9.73
CA GLY A 18 3.77 11.15 9.82
C GLY A 18 2.81 10.36 8.90
N LYS A 19 2.36 10.92 7.77
CA LYS A 19 1.46 10.24 6.81
C LYS A 19 2.02 8.90 6.32
N SER A 20 3.25 8.90 5.82
CA SER A 20 3.94 7.69 5.36
C SER A 20 4.12 6.70 6.52
N THR A 21 4.49 7.19 7.71
CA THR A 21 4.66 6.37 8.92
C THR A 21 3.37 5.63 9.27
N ILE A 22 2.23 6.33 9.37
CA ILE A 22 0.98 5.66 9.74
C ILE A 22 0.49 4.70 8.65
N ALA A 23 0.66 5.05 7.37
CA ALA A 23 0.34 4.15 6.26
C ALA A 23 1.14 2.83 6.33
N GLN A 24 2.45 2.93 6.60
CA GLN A 24 3.34 1.77 6.77
C GLN A 24 2.94 0.91 7.99
N GLN A 25 2.61 1.54 9.13
CA GLN A 25 2.19 0.82 10.34
C GLN A 25 0.84 0.12 10.18
N ILE A 26 -0.13 0.76 9.52
CA ILE A 26 -1.42 0.14 9.18
C ILE A 26 -1.19 -1.09 8.29
N ALA A 27 -0.38 -0.96 7.23
CA ALA A 27 -0.06 -2.06 6.34
C ALA A 27 0.64 -3.22 7.08
N GLY A 28 1.64 -2.92 7.90
CA GLY A 28 2.36 -3.89 8.72
C GLY A 28 1.45 -4.62 9.70
N PHE A 29 0.55 -3.91 10.40
CA PHE A 29 -0.42 -4.52 11.30
C PHE A 29 -1.39 -5.45 10.55
N LEU A 30 -1.97 -4.98 9.45
CA LEU A 30 -2.93 -5.75 8.66
C LEU A 30 -2.30 -7.04 8.11
N LEU A 31 -1.06 -6.96 7.65
CA LEU A 31 -0.31 -8.10 7.13
C LEU A 31 0.09 -9.08 8.24
N VAL A 32 0.79 -8.59 9.28
CA VAL A 32 1.46 -9.46 10.25
C VAL A 32 0.51 -9.96 11.33
N LYS A 33 -0.36 -9.09 11.85
CA LYS A 33 -1.27 -9.40 12.96
C LYS A 33 -2.64 -9.83 12.48
N ALA A 34 -3.24 -9.10 11.55
CA ALA A 34 -4.58 -9.42 11.05
C ALA A 34 -4.59 -10.44 9.90
N LYS A 35 -3.41 -10.87 9.43
CA LYS A 35 -3.23 -11.87 8.36
C LYS A 35 -4.05 -11.57 7.10
N LYS A 36 -4.13 -10.30 6.72
CA LYS A 36 -4.83 -9.84 5.51
C LYS A 36 -3.89 -9.78 4.32
N LYS A 37 -4.46 -9.92 3.12
CA LYS A 37 -3.79 -9.51 1.88
C LYS A 37 -3.74 -7.99 1.83
N VAL A 38 -2.54 -7.44 1.71
CA VAL A 38 -2.30 -6.00 1.76
C VAL A 38 -1.56 -5.60 0.50
N HIS A 39 -2.10 -4.57 -0.17
CA HIS A 39 -1.43 -3.88 -1.26
C HIS A 39 -1.21 -2.42 -0.85
N LEU A 40 0.03 -1.95 -0.90
CA LEU A 40 0.40 -0.59 -0.48
C LEU A 40 0.90 0.23 -1.68
N ILE A 41 0.20 1.32 -1.98
CA ILE A 41 0.52 2.20 -3.11
C ILE A 41 1.08 3.52 -2.56
N ASP A 42 2.30 3.88 -2.98
CA ASP A 42 2.90 5.18 -2.68
C ASP A 42 2.68 6.14 -3.86
N ILE A 43 2.03 7.27 -3.60
CA ILE A 43 1.75 8.33 -4.59
C ILE A 43 2.56 9.60 -4.32
N ASP A 44 3.42 9.58 -3.30
CA ASP A 44 4.22 10.74 -2.91
C ASP A 44 5.53 10.74 -3.71
N ALA A 45 5.87 11.87 -4.32
CA ALA A 45 7.10 12.04 -5.10
C ALA A 45 8.38 11.73 -4.30
N GLN A 46 8.33 11.84 -2.97
CA GLN A 46 9.43 11.50 -2.07
C GLN A 46 9.63 9.98 -1.91
N LYS A 47 8.67 9.14 -2.32
CA LYS A 47 8.75 7.67 -2.35
C LYS A 47 9.11 7.00 -1.01
N THR A 48 8.84 7.67 0.11
CA THR A 48 9.29 7.23 1.43
C THR A 48 8.69 5.87 1.81
N THR A 49 7.44 5.60 1.42
CA THR A 49 6.78 4.32 1.70
C THR A 49 7.26 3.24 0.76
N TYR A 50 7.44 3.55 -0.53
CA TYR A 50 7.96 2.61 -1.50
C TYR A 50 9.37 2.13 -1.15
N GLN A 51 10.27 3.05 -0.81
CA GLN A 51 11.63 2.69 -0.41
C GLN A 51 11.63 1.83 0.86
N TRP A 52 10.81 2.19 1.86
CA TRP A 52 10.65 1.39 3.07
C TRP A 52 10.21 -0.06 2.75
N CYS A 53 9.27 -0.25 1.82
CA CYS A 53 8.84 -1.58 1.39
C CYS A 53 9.98 -2.36 0.71
N GLN A 54 10.75 -1.71 -0.17
CA GLN A 54 11.90 -2.31 -0.86
C GLN A 54 12.95 -2.80 0.15
N ASP A 55 13.26 -1.98 1.16
CA ASP A 55 14.22 -2.33 2.20
C ASP A 55 13.73 -3.59 2.96
N ARG A 56 12.45 -3.62 3.35
CA ARG A 56 11.89 -4.79 4.07
C ARG A 56 11.83 -6.05 3.23
N LYS A 57 11.56 -5.95 1.93
CA LYS A 57 11.62 -7.10 1.03
C LYS A 57 13.05 -7.62 0.87
N SER A 58 14.03 -6.72 0.87
CA SER A 58 15.45 -7.05 0.74
C SER A 58 16.03 -7.69 2.01
N PHE A 59 15.54 -7.29 3.19
CA PHE A 59 15.95 -7.85 4.48
C PHE A 59 15.12 -9.06 4.93
N ALA A 60 13.97 -9.32 4.31
CA ALA A 60 13.13 -10.45 4.68
C ALA A 60 13.71 -11.76 4.13
N ALA A 61 14.47 -12.46 4.97
CA ALA A 61 14.73 -13.89 4.81
C ALA A 61 13.47 -14.76 5.05
N ASP A 62 12.35 -14.15 5.43
CA ASP A 62 11.13 -14.81 5.90
C ASP A 62 10.07 -14.94 4.79
N SER A 63 9.55 -16.15 4.61
CA SER A 63 8.40 -16.55 3.78
C SER A 63 7.05 -15.91 4.18
N LYS A 64 7.06 -14.82 4.95
CA LYS A 64 5.85 -14.20 5.55
C LYS A 64 5.27 -13.06 4.73
N LEU A 65 5.85 -12.75 3.56
CA LEU A 65 5.45 -11.62 2.72
C LEU A 65 4.59 -12.00 1.51
N ASP A 66 4.19 -13.27 1.37
CA ASP A 66 3.41 -13.74 0.21
C ASP A 66 2.08 -12.99 0.02
N ASN A 67 1.53 -12.44 1.11
CA ASN A 67 0.30 -11.66 1.12
C ASN A 67 0.53 -10.14 1.06
N PHE A 68 1.76 -9.72 0.74
CA PHE A 68 2.15 -8.31 0.66
C PHE A 68 2.67 -7.96 -0.73
N SER A 69 2.04 -6.98 -1.36
CA SER A 69 2.56 -6.34 -2.57
C SER A 69 2.54 -4.82 -2.42
N PHE A 70 3.38 -4.12 -3.18
CA PHE A 70 3.49 -2.67 -3.10
C PHE A 70 3.97 -2.10 -4.43
N GLU A 71 3.55 -0.88 -4.72
CA GLU A 71 3.89 -0.17 -5.95
C GLU A 71 4.11 1.32 -5.65
N TYR A 72 4.97 1.95 -6.46
CA TYR A 72 5.07 3.39 -6.53
C TYR A 72 4.36 3.85 -7.80
N LEU A 73 3.44 4.79 -7.63
CA LEU A 73 2.66 5.34 -8.71
C LEU A 73 3.51 6.39 -9.45
N THR A 74 4.05 6.02 -10.61
CA THR A 74 4.85 6.92 -11.45
C THR A 74 4.01 7.97 -12.17
N GLU A 75 2.71 7.70 -12.38
CA GLU A 75 1.73 8.56 -13.07
C GLU A 75 0.36 8.43 -12.36
N VAL A 76 0.01 9.42 -11.51
CA VAL A 76 -1.17 9.42 -10.60
C VAL A 76 -2.50 9.09 -11.30
N SER A 77 -2.58 9.33 -12.61
CA SER A 77 -3.79 9.20 -13.42
C SER A 77 -4.13 7.76 -13.84
N LEU A 78 -3.16 6.87 -14.11
CA LEU A 78 -3.43 5.59 -14.78
C LEU A 78 -3.97 4.49 -13.84
N ILE A 79 -3.43 4.37 -12.62
CA ILE A 79 -3.79 3.26 -11.71
C ILE A 79 -5.16 3.47 -11.05
N ILE A 80 -5.57 4.70 -10.73
CA ILE A 80 -6.94 4.95 -10.24
C ILE A 80 -7.95 4.57 -11.33
N LEU A 81 -7.67 4.89 -12.59
CA LEU A 81 -8.49 4.48 -13.73
C LEU A 81 -8.54 2.96 -13.90
N GLU A 82 -7.42 2.24 -13.75
CA GLU A 82 -7.37 0.78 -13.79
C GLU A 82 -8.18 0.13 -12.64
N ILE A 83 -7.99 0.62 -11.40
CA ILE A 83 -8.71 0.13 -10.21
C ILE A 83 -10.21 0.43 -10.31
N MET A 84 -10.60 1.60 -10.83
CA MET A 84 -12.00 1.92 -11.05
C MET A 84 -12.60 1.03 -12.14
N LYS A 85 -11.91 0.81 -13.27
CA LYS A 85 -12.37 -0.09 -14.34
C LYS A 85 -12.57 -1.53 -13.85
N ALA A 86 -11.65 -2.04 -13.03
CA ALA A 86 -11.75 -3.40 -12.47
C ALA A 86 -12.92 -3.59 -11.48
N ASN A 87 -13.52 -2.49 -10.99
CA ASN A 87 -14.68 -2.53 -10.10
C ASN A 87 -16.01 -2.13 -10.78
N THR A 88 -15.99 -1.73 -12.06
CA THR A 88 -17.19 -1.36 -12.83
C THR A 88 -17.69 -2.50 -13.72
N THR A 89 -16.96 -3.61 -13.86
CA THR A 89 -17.41 -4.83 -14.56
C THR A 89 -18.26 -5.77 -13.68
N MET A 90 -19.25 -5.20 -12.98
CA MET A 90 -20.43 -5.92 -12.48
C MET A 90 -21.69 -5.31 -13.08
#